data_AF-A0A7Z9VMN3-F1
#
_entry.id   AF-A0A7Z9VMN3-F1
#
_cell.length_a   1.000
_cell.length_b   1.000
_cell.length_c   1.000
_cell.angle_alpha   90.00
_cell.angle_beta   90.00
_cell.angle_gamma   90.00
#
_symmetry.space_group_name_H-M   'P 1'
#
loop_
_entity.id
_entity.type
_entity.pdbx_description
1 polymer ?
#
loop_
_entity_poly.entity_id
_entity_poly.type
_entity_poly.pdbx_seq_one_letter_code
_entity_poly.pdbx_strand_id
1 'polypeptide(L)'
;LLINSSQNYSQLKFFGRMPSFIFNVLAIILLPLLFIKIYGTSKGITNSVVAVTILSFSWENIIHSAQMESYAIGNFSMLLIFFLLLNAINSPPDTKKSWFKIGVLAAIPGLLQYQALFFIPALFITLLLFLKNRITTLNLIKYSLSSLLGFLLIFAILILPYLKGDIGKGVHWNAGPNNIFLLNPNWNNGFISAVEEILNFLFNTSIEVIEAMLSPISYALSNGFVGWILLALSIIGFVSMSISDNINKKSIVVFSTLASLTVIILLLLQIVPLSPTRHSIIFGIFFIIFITEGVLSLDNLFQRRFLNKKIPITLISFTLLWVGAFSLSLNTELKTRNDPFDENRMYKTLRSDKVDIVANFDGSNLLYLMPSILGKYPVFDAAIFMGGDHDELDLQQKLNTVINYGADDSHIK
;
A
#
# COMPACT_ATOMS: atom_id res chain seq x y z
N LEU A 1 -11.72 5.01 -23.44
CA LEU A 1 -11.19 3.69 -23.04
C LEU A 1 -9.68 3.83 -22.86
N LEU A 2 -9.11 3.35 -21.74
CA LEU A 2 -7.66 3.38 -21.48
C LEU A 2 -6.89 2.29 -22.26
N ILE A 3 -7.60 1.38 -22.92
CA ILE A 3 -7.06 0.26 -23.70
C ILE A 3 -7.69 0.32 -25.10
N ASN A 4 -6.85 0.17 -26.13
CA ASN A 4 -7.24 0.10 -27.54
C ASN A 4 -6.49 -1.07 -28.20
N SER A 5 -7.15 -1.84 -29.06
CA SER A 5 -6.57 -2.98 -29.78
C SER A 5 -5.36 -2.63 -30.65
N SER A 6 -5.19 -1.36 -31.01
CA SER A 6 -4.02 -0.86 -31.75
C SER A 6 -2.80 -0.54 -30.88
N GLN A 7 -2.90 -0.62 -29.56
CA GLN A 7 -1.78 -0.31 -28.67
C GLN A 7 -0.78 -1.46 -28.62
N ASN A 8 0.50 -1.13 -28.75
CA ASN A 8 1.58 -2.09 -28.51
C ASN A 8 1.84 -2.26 -26.99
N TYR A 9 2.62 -3.30 -26.64
CA TYR A 9 2.98 -3.61 -25.25
C TYR A 9 3.47 -2.39 -24.45
N SER A 10 4.37 -1.59 -25.03
CA SER A 10 4.94 -0.41 -24.36
C SER A 10 3.89 0.65 -24.05
N GLN A 11 2.96 0.90 -24.98
CA GLN A 11 1.86 1.85 -24.76
C GLN A 11 0.91 1.36 -23.68
N LEU A 12 0.51 0.08 -23.72
CA LEU A 12 -0.37 -0.51 -22.72
C LEU A 12 0.27 -0.46 -21.33
N LYS A 13 1.56 -0.79 -21.24
CA LYS A 13 2.34 -0.68 -20.01
C LYS A 13 2.38 0.75 -19.49
N PHE A 14 2.64 1.74 -20.35
CA PHE A 14 2.67 3.15 -19.95
C PHE A 14 1.33 3.62 -19.39
N PHE A 15 0.24 3.43 -20.14
CA PHE A 15 -1.09 3.88 -19.73
C PHE A 15 -1.62 3.11 -18.52
N GLY A 16 -1.29 1.82 -18.39
CA GLY A 16 -1.68 1.03 -17.23
C GLY A 16 -0.97 1.41 -15.93
N ARG A 17 0.28 1.91 -16.01
CA ARG A 17 1.04 2.40 -14.84
C ARG A 17 0.62 3.80 -14.41
N MET A 18 0.00 4.56 -15.32
CA MET A 18 -0.28 5.96 -15.11
C MET A 18 -1.18 6.27 -13.90
N PRO A 19 -2.27 5.52 -13.63
CA PRO A 19 -3.11 5.77 -12.46
C PRO A 19 -2.32 5.74 -11.15
N SER A 20 -1.53 4.68 -10.92
CA SER A 20 -0.76 4.50 -9.70
C SER A 20 0.31 5.57 -9.52
N PHE A 21 0.99 5.94 -10.60
CA PHE A 21 1.91 7.08 -10.61
C PHE A 21 1.23 8.40 -10.21
N ILE A 22 0.11 8.74 -10.85
CA ILE A 22 -0.63 9.99 -10.57
C ILE A 22 -1.07 10.04 -9.12
N PHE A 23 -1.69 8.96 -8.60
CA PHE A 23 -2.15 8.93 -7.22
C PHE A 23 -1.00 8.98 -6.21
N ASN A 24 0.17 8.40 -6.51
CA ASN A 24 1.33 8.57 -5.66
C ASN A 24 1.87 10.01 -5.67
N VAL A 25 1.94 10.67 -6.83
CA VAL A 25 2.31 12.10 -6.90
C VAL A 25 1.33 12.95 -6.09
N LEU A 26 0.03 12.68 -6.19
CA LEU A 26 -0.99 13.33 -5.37
C LEU A 26 -0.81 13.04 -3.87
N ALA A 27 -0.43 11.80 -3.49
CA ALA A 27 -0.12 11.45 -2.11
C ALA A 27 1.06 12.27 -1.57
N ILE A 28 2.13 12.42 -2.35
CA ILE A 28 3.30 13.24 -2.00
C ILE A 28 2.90 14.71 -1.81
N ILE A 29 2.01 15.26 -2.66
CA ILE A 29 1.51 16.64 -2.53
C ILE A 29 0.58 16.81 -1.31
N LEU A 30 -0.26 15.81 -1.03
CA LEU A 30 -1.19 15.83 0.10
C LEU A 30 -0.49 15.72 1.46
N LEU A 31 0.69 15.11 1.51
CA LEU A 31 1.42 14.88 2.75
C LEU A 31 1.83 16.19 3.46
N PRO A 32 2.44 17.20 2.79
CA PRO A 32 2.61 18.53 3.37
C PRO A 32 1.32 19.18 3.88
N LEU A 33 0.23 19.04 3.13
CA LEU A 33 -1.06 19.61 3.53
C LEU A 33 -1.61 18.95 4.80
N LEU A 34 -1.35 17.64 4.99
CA LEU A 34 -1.71 16.93 6.22
C LEU A 34 -0.90 17.48 7.40
N PHE A 35 0.42 17.63 7.23
CA PHE A 35 1.29 18.18 8.27
C PHE A 35 0.94 19.64 8.61
N ILE A 36 0.53 20.46 7.64
CA ILE A 36 0.00 21.79 7.89
C ILE A 36 -1.25 21.73 8.78
N LYS A 37 -2.15 20.77 8.58
CA LYS A 37 -3.32 20.58 9.46
C LYS A 37 -2.92 20.14 10.88
N ILE A 38 -1.88 19.33 11.03
CA ILE A 38 -1.44 18.85 12.35
C ILE A 38 -0.71 19.96 13.14
N TYR A 39 0.20 20.70 12.49
CA TYR A 39 1.17 21.59 13.16
C TYR A 39 1.02 23.09 12.83
N GLY A 40 0.13 23.48 11.90
CA GLY A 40 0.06 24.83 11.33
C GLY A 40 1.07 25.06 10.21
N THR A 41 0.96 26.16 9.46
CA THR A 41 1.69 26.38 8.19
C THR A 41 3.20 26.28 8.30
N SER A 42 3.85 27.10 9.14
CA SER A 42 5.32 27.17 9.20
C SER A 42 5.96 25.86 9.69
N LYS A 43 5.45 25.30 10.78
CA LYS A 43 5.95 24.04 11.33
C LYS A 43 5.56 22.85 10.44
N GLY A 44 4.35 22.84 9.91
CA GLY A 44 3.85 21.78 9.04
C GLY A 44 4.70 21.60 7.78
N ILE A 45 5.07 22.70 7.10
CA ILE A 45 5.95 22.64 5.93
C ILE A 45 7.31 22.05 6.32
N THR A 46 7.95 22.58 7.37
CA THR A 46 9.27 22.13 7.83
C THR A 46 9.26 20.64 8.18
N ASN A 47 8.25 20.20 8.93
CA ASN A 47 8.11 18.83 9.38
C ASN A 47 7.81 17.87 8.23
N SER A 48 7.06 18.33 7.23
CA SER A 48 6.69 17.51 6.08
C SER A 48 7.87 17.09 5.22
N VAL A 49 9.02 17.76 5.30
CA VAL A 49 10.22 17.41 4.53
C VAL A 49 10.66 15.97 4.80
N VAL A 50 10.65 15.54 6.07
CA VAL A 50 10.98 14.15 6.43
C VAL A 50 9.94 13.19 5.88
N ALA A 51 8.66 13.50 6.06
CA ALA A 51 7.58 12.66 5.58
C ALA A 51 7.62 12.46 4.06
N VAL A 52 7.80 13.55 3.30
CA VAL A 52 7.93 13.53 1.84
C VAL A 52 9.18 12.79 1.42
N THR A 53 10.30 12.97 2.13
CA THR A 53 11.56 12.27 1.84
C THR A 53 11.40 10.76 2.02
N ILE A 54 10.79 10.30 3.11
CA ILE A 54 10.55 8.87 3.33
C ILE A 54 9.69 8.28 2.21
N LEU A 55 8.57 8.93 1.88
CA LEU A 55 7.65 8.42 0.86
C LEU A 55 8.26 8.44 -0.55
N SER A 56 8.97 9.52 -0.90
CA SER A 56 9.50 9.71 -2.26
C SER A 56 10.73 8.85 -2.55
N PHE A 57 11.49 8.51 -1.51
CA PHE A 57 12.72 7.73 -1.62
C PHE A 57 12.60 6.32 -1.01
N SER A 58 11.37 5.83 -0.81
CA SER A 58 11.11 4.41 -0.53
C SER A 58 11.07 3.63 -1.83
N TRP A 59 11.86 2.55 -1.92
CA TRP A 59 11.86 1.69 -3.11
C TRP A 59 10.50 1.07 -3.37
N GLU A 60 9.86 0.50 -2.36
CA GLU A 60 8.57 -0.18 -2.53
C GLU A 60 7.51 0.79 -3.03
N ASN A 61 7.48 2.03 -2.53
CA ASN A 61 6.56 3.04 -3.05
C ASN A 61 6.85 3.39 -4.52
N ILE A 62 8.12 3.56 -4.91
CA ILE A 62 8.52 3.83 -6.29
C ILE A 62 8.13 2.67 -7.22
N ILE A 63 8.40 1.43 -6.80
CA ILE A 63 8.13 0.22 -7.55
C ILE A 63 6.64 0.09 -7.83
N HIS A 64 5.79 0.17 -6.80
CA HIS A 64 4.34 0.04 -6.95
C HIS A 64 3.70 1.23 -7.67
N SER A 65 4.34 2.39 -7.63
CA SER A 65 3.93 3.54 -8.46
C SER A 65 4.23 3.32 -9.95
N ALA A 66 5.20 2.46 -10.26
CA ALA A 66 5.60 2.10 -11.62
C ALA A 66 5.03 0.76 -12.09
N GLN A 67 4.15 0.11 -11.31
CA GLN A 67 3.46 -1.12 -11.70
C GLN A 67 2.01 -0.85 -12.09
N MET A 68 1.43 -1.76 -12.89
CA MET A 68 0.02 -1.70 -13.31
C MET A 68 -0.91 -2.23 -12.21
N GLU A 69 -0.66 -1.85 -10.96
CA GLU A 69 -1.39 -2.34 -9.77
C GLU A 69 -1.79 -1.15 -8.88
N SER A 70 -2.89 -1.27 -8.15
CA SER A 70 -3.47 -0.15 -7.37
C SER A 70 -2.82 0.07 -5.99
N TYR A 71 -1.77 -0.67 -5.62
CA TYR A 71 -1.26 -0.64 -4.24
C TYR A 71 -0.66 0.71 -3.82
N ALA A 72 0.03 1.41 -4.71
CA ALA A 72 0.52 2.76 -4.42
C ALA A 72 -0.62 3.77 -4.17
N ILE A 73 -1.81 3.53 -4.72
CA ILE A 73 -3.02 4.34 -4.45
C ILE A 73 -3.42 4.22 -2.96
N GLY A 74 -3.03 3.13 -2.27
CA GLY A 74 -3.26 2.95 -0.84
C GLY A 74 -2.74 4.11 0.02
N ASN A 75 -1.56 4.66 -0.30
CA ASN A 75 -1.01 5.82 0.39
C ASN A 75 -1.94 7.04 0.27
N PHE A 76 -2.46 7.30 -0.93
CA PHE A 76 -3.44 8.36 -1.17
C PHE A 76 -4.75 8.10 -0.42
N SER A 77 -5.27 6.88 -0.46
CA SER A 77 -6.49 6.48 0.27
C SER A 77 -6.38 6.73 1.77
N MET A 78 -5.25 6.38 2.39
CA MET A 78 -5.04 6.64 3.81
C MET A 78 -4.92 8.13 4.13
N LEU A 79 -4.26 8.91 3.27
CA LEU A 79 -4.24 10.36 3.42
C LEU A 79 -5.65 10.95 3.40
N LEU A 80 -6.52 10.50 2.49
CA LEU A 80 -7.93 10.93 2.47
C LEU A 80 -8.66 10.62 3.78
N ILE A 81 -8.40 9.45 4.39
CA ILE A 81 -8.97 9.09 5.70
C ILE A 81 -8.48 10.05 6.79
N PHE A 82 -7.18 10.33 6.84
CA PHE A 82 -6.62 11.30 7.79
C PHE A 82 -7.17 12.72 7.58
N PHE A 83 -7.32 13.17 6.33
CA PHE A 83 -7.95 14.44 6.02
C PHE A 83 -9.40 14.49 6.49
N LEU A 84 -10.17 13.44 6.23
CA LEU A 84 -11.56 13.34 6.68
C LEU A 84 -11.66 13.39 8.21
N LEU A 85 -10.81 12.64 8.91
CA LEU A 85 -10.70 12.65 10.37
C LEU A 85 -10.42 14.05 10.90
N LEU A 86 -9.33 14.68 10.46
CA LEU A 86 -8.92 15.99 10.97
C LEU A 86 -9.92 17.09 10.58
N ASN A 87 -10.52 17.03 9.39
CA ASN A 87 -11.54 17.99 9.00
C ASN A 87 -12.80 17.86 9.87
N ALA A 88 -13.27 16.65 10.12
CA ALA A 88 -14.45 16.43 10.96
C ALA A 88 -14.21 16.79 12.44
N ILE A 89 -12.97 16.69 12.94
CA ILE A 89 -12.64 17.10 14.32
C ILE A 89 -12.49 18.61 14.45
N ASN A 90 -11.83 19.26 13.49
CA ASN A 90 -11.58 20.70 13.53
C ASN A 90 -12.82 21.51 13.10
N SER A 91 -13.68 20.95 12.26
CA SER A 91 -14.93 21.56 11.82
C SER A 91 -16.06 20.54 11.95
N PRO A 92 -16.58 20.33 13.19
CA PRO A 92 -17.58 19.31 13.45
C PRO A 92 -18.82 19.45 12.56
N PRO A 93 -19.26 18.38 11.91
CA PRO A 93 -20.54 18.34 11.21
C PRO A 93 -21.70 18.54 12.20
N ASP A 94 -22.59 19.49 11.89
CA ASP A 94 -23.71 19.91 12.74
C ASP A 94 -25.08 19.45 12.22
N THR A 95 -25.14 18.91 10.99
CA THR A 95 -26.40 18.47 10.36
C THR A 95 -26.36 17.01 9.89
N LYS A 96 -27.54 16.39 9.75
CA LYS A 96 -27.65 15.04 9.12
C LYS A 96 -27.02 15.02 7.72
N LYS A 97 -27.22 16.08 6.93
CA LYS A 97 -26.67 16.19 5.57
C LYS A 97 -25.14 16.22 5.57
N SER A 98 -24.51 16.92 6.52
CA SER A 98 -23.04 16.92 6.63
C SER A 98 -22.50 15.55 7.07
N TRP A 99 -23.18 14.86 7.97
CA TRP A 99 -22.79 13.50 8.37
C TRP A 99 -23.00 12.47 7.25
N PHE A 100 -24.08 12.58 6.49
CA PHE A 100 -24.26 11.78 5.27
C PHE A 100 -23.10 11.97 4.29
N LYS A 101 -22.66 13.21 4.07
CA LYS A 101 -21.48 13.51 3.25
C LYS A 101 -20.21 12.87 3.81
N ILE A 102 -20.01 12.86 5.13
CA ILE A 102 -18.86 12.16 5.74
C ILE A 102 -18.92 10.67 5.42
N GLY A 103 -20.10 10.04 5.51
CA GLY A 103 -20.32 8.66 5.11
C GLY A 103 -19.92 8.37 3.67
N VAL A 104 -20.38 9.20 2.74
CA VAL A 104 -20.03 9.12 1.31
C VAL A 104 -18.52 9.29 1.11
N LEU A 105 -17.91 10.30 1.74
CA LEU A 105 -16.47 10.57 1.63
C LEU A 105 -15.62 9.45 2.25
N ALA A 106 -16.10 8.79 3.31
CA ALA A 106 -15.43 7.66 3.95
C ALA A 106 -15.43 6.40 3.05
N ALA A 107 -16.37 6.27 2.11
CA ALA A 107 -16.39 5.15 1.18
C ALA A 107 -15.38 5.31 0.02
N ILE A 108 -15.02 6.54 -0.36
CA ILE A 108 -14.11 6.82 -1.49
C ILE A 108 -12.73 6.14 -1.33
N PRO A 109 -12.06 6.20 -0.16
CA PRO A 109 -10.82 5.45 0.04
C PRO A 109 -10.94 3.96 -0.28
N GLY A 110 -12.08 3.34 0.05
CA GLY A 110 -12.37 1.93 -0.22
C GLY A 110 -12.63 1.60 -1.69
N LEU A 111 -13.09 2.58 -2.48
CA LEU A 111 -13.18 2.45 -3.95
C LEU A 111 -11.80 2.47 -4.61
N LEU A 112 -10.90 3.27 -4.07
CA LEU A 112 -9.54 3.43 -4.60
C LEU A 112 -8.63 2.27 -4.19
N GLN A 113 -8.78 1.79 -2.95
CA GLN A 113 -8.05 0.65 -2.42
C GLN A 113 -8.90 -0.10 -1.38
N TYR A 114 -9.22 -1.36 -1.64
CA TYR A 114 -10.15 -2.16 -0.83
C TYR A 114 -9.69 -2.30 0.63
N GLN A 115 -8.38 -2.35 0.88
CA GLN A 115 -7.83 -2.46 2.24
C GLN A 115 -8.17 -1.25 3.11
N ALA A 116 -8.45 -0.10 2.51
CA ALA A 116 -8.87 1.10 3.24
C ALA A 116 -10.21 0.90 3.98
N LEU A 117 -11.04 -0.05 3.52
CA LEU A 117 -12.33 -0.38 4.15
C LEU A 117 -12.18 -0.83 5.59
N PHE A 118 -11.08 -1.53 5.92
CA PHE A 118 -10.84 -2.03 7.27
C PHE A 118 -10.61 -0.90 8.29
N PHE A 119 -10.24 0.30 7.85
CA PHE A 119 -10.01 1.44 8.76
C PHE A 119 -11.24 2.33 8.95
N ILE A 120 -12.31 2.12 8.19
CA ILE A 120 -13.53 2.93 8.30
C ILE A 120 -14.23 2.78 9.66
N PRO A 121 -14.35 1.57 10.26
CA PRO A 121 -14.85 1.45 11.62
C PRO A 121 -14.02 2.24 12.64
N ALA A 122 -12.68 2.15 12.56
CA ALA A 122 -11.78 2.90 13.44
C ALA A 122 -11.94 4.42 13.28
N LEU A 123 -12.13 4.92 12.04
CA LEU A 123 -12.44 6.32 11.76
C LEU A 123 -13.71 6.75 12.48
N PHE A 124 -14.82 6.02 12.32
CA PHE A 124 -16.09 6.40 12.94
C PHE A 124 -16.03 6.35 14.47
N ILE A 125 -15.44 5.31 15.06
CA ILE A 125 -15.27 5.22 16.51
C ILE A 125 -14.45 6.41 17.02
N THR A 126 -13.38 6.80 16.32
CA THR A 126 -12.58 7.98 16.70
C THR A 126 -13.41 9.27 16.65
N LEU A 127 -14.18 9.48 15.58
CA LEU A 127 -15.05 10.65 15.46
C LEU A 127 -16.07 10.70 16.60
N LEU A 128 -16.69 9.57 16.95
CA LEU A 128 -17.62 9.48 18.07
C LEU A 128 -16.95 9.88 19.39
N LEU A 129 -15.76 9.34 19.68
CA LEU A 129 -15.04 9.62 20.92
C LEU A 129 -14.69 11.10 21.09
N PHE A 130 -14.33 11.79 20.00
CA PHE A 130 -13.94 13.20 20.02
C PHE A 130 -15.11 14.18 19.89
N LEU A 131 -16.24 13.76 19.31
CA LEU A 131 -17.41 14.61 19.10
C LEU A 131 -18.53 14.39 20.14
N LYS A 132 -18.47 13.34 20.96
CA LYS A 132 -19.53 13.02 21.96
C LYS A 132 -19.87 14.14 22.93
N ASN A 133 -18.91 15.00 23.29
CA ASN A 133 -19.12 16.11 24.21
C ASN A 133 -19.59 17.39 23.50
N ARG A 134 -19.60 17.40 22.16
CA ARG A 134 -19.99 18.55 21.33
C ARG A 134 -21.40 18.41 20.75
N ILE A 135 -21.95 17.20 20.75
CA ILE A 135 -23.24 16.86 20.16
C ILE A 135 -24.02 16.06 21.18
N THR A 136 -25.32 16.34 21.34
CA THR A 136 -26.18 15.56 22.23
C THR A 136 -26.22 14.09 21.80
N THR A 137 -26.33 13.16 22.75
CA THR A 137 -26.32 11.70 22.48
C THR A 137 -27.35 11.30 21.41
N LEU A 138 -28.56 11.87 21.46
CA LEU A 138 -29.60 11.62 20.47
C LEU A 138 -29.20 12.07 19.05
N ASN A 139 -28.60 13.25 18.93
CA ASN A 139 -28.14 13.76 17.65
C ASN A 139 -26.95 12.96 17.14
N LEU A 140 -26.03 12.55 18.02
CA LEU A 140 -24.91 11.69 17.68
C LEU A 140 -25.37 10.37 17.04
N ILE A 141 -26.39 9.71 17.62
CA ILE A 141 -27.00 8.49 17.05
C ILE A 141 -27.59 8.78 15.67
N LYS A 142 -28.47 9.80 15.56
CA LYS A 142 -29.12 10.17 14.28
C LYS A 142 -28.11 10.48 13.18
N TYR A 143 -27.06 11.20 13.53
CA TYR A 143 -26.00 11.61 12.63
C TYR A 143 -25.12 10.43 12.20
N SER A 144 -24.79 9.53 13.13
CA SER A 144 -24.04 8.30 12.84
C SER A 144 -24.81 7.39 11.89
N LEU A 145 -26.12 7.22 12.10
CA LEU A 145 -26.98 6.48 11.17
C LEU A 145 -26.99 7.14 9.78
N SER A 146 -27.06 8.48 9.72
CA SER A 146 -26.99 9.21 8.45
C SER A 146 -25.68 8.99 7.72
N SER A 147 -24.56 8.93 8.45
CA SER A 147 -23.24 8.62 7.87
C SER A 147 -23.14 7.16 7.42
N LEU A 148 -23.66 6.22 8.20
CA LEU A 148 -23.72 4.80 7.81
C LEU A 148 -24.53 4.63 6.52
N LEU A 149 -25.68 5.30 6.38
CA LEU A 149 -26.47 5.27 5.14
C LEU A 149 -25.70 5.83 3.94
N GLY A 150 -24.97 6.94 4.13
CA GLY A 150 -24.13 7.51 3.07
C GLY A 150 -23.00 6.57 2.64
N PHE A 151 -22.34 5.91 3.60
CA PHE A 151 -21.33 4.91 3.33
C PHE A 151 -21.92 3.69 2.60
N LEU A 152 -23.00 3.12 3.13
CA LEU A 152 -23.66 1.93 2.58
C LEU A 152 -24.18 2.17 1.16
N LEU A 153 -24.64 3.37 0.85
CA LEU A 153 -25.07 3.73 -0.50
C LEU A 153 -23.94 3.57 -1.52
N ILE A 154 -22.77 4.15 -1.24
CA ILE A 154 -21.59 4.04 -2.11
C ILE A 154 -21.05 2.61 -2.10
N PHE A 155 -20.99 1.98 -0.93
CA PHE A 155 -20.52 0.62 -0.79
C PHE A 155 -21.35 -0.35 -1.62
N ALA A 156 -22.68 -0.32 -1.50
CA ALA A 156 -23.57 -1.24 -2.20
C ALA A 156 -23.58 -1.02 -3.72
N ILE A 157 -23.51 0.23 -4.18
CA ILE A 157 -23.60 0.55 -5.61
C ILE A 157 -22.27 0.35 -6.33
N LEU A 158 -21.15 0.70 -5.71
CA LEU A 158 -19.85 0.79 -6.41
C LEU A 158 -18.80 -0.19 -5.89
N ILE A 159 -18.75 -0.48 -4.59
CA ILE A 159 -17.70 -1.32 -3.99
C ILE A 159 -18.07 -2.80 -4.01
N LEU A 160 -19.29 -3.13 -3.56
CA LEU A 160 -19.75 -4.50 -3.43
C LEU A 160 -19.78 -5.27 -4.76
N PRO A 161 -20.22 -4.67 -5.90
CA PRO A 161 -20.16 -5.37 -7.18
C PRO A 161 -18.73 -5.71 -7.60
N TYR A 162 -17.76 -4.83 -7.28
CA TYR A 162 -16.35 -5.04 -7.59
C TYR A 162 -15.72 -6.13 -6.72
N LEU A 163 -16.12 -6.25 -5.45
CA LEU A 163 -15.60 -7.30 -4.55
C LEU A 163 -16.25 -8.68 -4.77
N LYS A 164 -17.40 -8.73 -5.46
CA LYS A 164 -18.16 -9.97 -5.65
C LYS A 164 -17.37 -10.97 -6.50
N GLY A 165 -16.97 -12.09 -5.88
CA GLY A 165 -16.18 -13.16 -6.52
C GLY A 165 -14.74 -13.26 -5.99
N ASP A 166 -14.27 -12.24 -5.27
CA ASP A 166 -12.92 -12.20 -4.67
C ASP A 166 -12.95 -12.17 -3.13
N ILE A 167 -14.14 -12.21 -2.54
CA ILE A 167 -14.31 -12.35 -1.08
C ILE A 167 -13.67 -13.67 -0.62
N GLY A 168 -12.77 -13.58 0.36
CA GLY A 168 -12.10 -14.74 0.96
C GLY A 168 -10.73 -15.09 0.36
N LYS A 169 -10.29 -14.41 -0.71
CA LYS A 169 -8.96 -14.63 -1.33
C LYS A 169 -7.82 -13.87 -0.65
N GLY A 170 -7.96 -13.53 0.64
CA GLY A 170 -7.05 -12.64 1.35
C GLY A 170 -5.67 -13.24 1.68
N VAL A 171 -5.60 -14.57 1.80
CA VAL A 171 -4.37 -15.32 2.10
C VAL A 171 -4.08 -16.29 0.96
N HIS A 172 -2.92 -16.12 0.33
CA HIS A 172 -2.41 -16.94 -0.77
C HIS A 172 -0.87 -16.93 -0.74
N TRP A 173 -0.21 -16.69 -1.88
CA TRP A 173 1.24 -16.44 -1.99
C TRP A 173 1.79 -15.37 -1.03
N ASN A 174 0.94 -14.47 -0.52
CA ASN A 174 1.34 -13.36 0.34
C ASN A 174 1.57 -13.80 1.80
N ALA A 175 1.31 -15.06 2.16
CA ALA A 175 1.67 -15.65 3.45
C ALA A 175 3.16 -16.01 3.55
N GLY A 176 3.89 -15.97 2.42
CA GLY A 176 5.29 -16.35 2.32
C GLY A 176 5.52 -17.87 2.37
N PRO A 177 6.77 -18.31 2.17
CA PRO A 177 7.14 -19.72 2.27
C PRO A 177 6.76 -20.26 3.65
N ASN A 178 6.16 -21.44 3.71
CA ASN A 178 5.74 -22.08 4.97
C ASN A 178 4.83 -21.21 5.86
N ASN A 179 4.08 -20.26 5.28
CA ASN A 179 3.18 -19.36 6.01
C ASN A 179 3.85 -18.51 7.10
N ILE A 180 5.14 -18.16 6.94
CA ILE A 180 5.89 -17.38 7.93
C ILE A 180 5.26 -16.02 8.27
N PHE A 181 4.42 -15.47 7.39
CA PHE A 181 3.71 -14.19 7.59
C PHE A 181 2.24 -14.36 8.00
N LEU A 182 1.82 -15.58 8.32
CA LEU A 182 0.49 -15.88 8.81
C LEU A 182 0.51 -16.06 10.33
N LEU A 183 -0.27 -15.26 11.05
CA LEU A 183 -0.38 -15.39 12.50
C LEU A 183 -1.19 -16.64 12.85
N ASN A 184 -0.53 -17.63 13.45
CA ASN A 184 -1.16 -18.89 13.84
C ASN A 184 -0.72 -19.33 15.26
N PRO A 185 -1.20 -18.66 16.32
CA PRO A 185 -0.79 -18.97 17.69
C PRO A 185 -1.31 -20.34 18.13
N ASN A 186 -0.46 -21.14 18.77
CA ASN A 186 -0.84 -22.45 19.28
C ASN A 186 -1.46 -22.35 20.68
N TRP A 187 -2.78 -22.21 20.71
CA TRP A 187 -3.55 -22.13 21.96
C TRP A 187 -3.44 -23.37 22.87
N ASN A 188 -3.01 -24.52 22.34
CA ASN A 188 -2.81 -25.74 23.13
C ASN A 188 -1.63 -25.62 24.10
N ASN A 189 -0.68 -24.72 23.81
CA ASN A 189 0.46 -24.43 24.69
C ASN A 189 0.08 -23.50 25.87
N GLY A 190 -1.18 -23.10 25.97
CA GLY A 190 -1.71 -22.20 26.99
C GLY A 190 -1.76 -20.75 26.56
N PHE A 191 -2.58 -19.95 27.25
CA PHE A 191 -2.87 -18.56 26.90
C PHE A 191 -1.61 -17.67 26.89
N ILE A 192 -0.73 -17.81 27.89
CA ILE A 192 0.49 -16.98 28.00
C ILE A 192 1.42 -17.25 26.80
N SER A 193 1.64 -18.53 26.47
CA SER A 193 2.46 -18.92 25.32
C SER A 193 1.90 -18.39 24.00
N ALA A 194 0.58 -18.51 23.79
CA ALA A 194 -0.08 -17.93 22.62
C ALA A 194 0.09 -16.40 22.52
N VAL A 195 0.01 -15.69 23.65
CA VAL A 195 0.26 -14.23 23.68
C VAL A 195 1.71 -13.89 23.36
N GLU A 196 2.67 -14.65 23.90
CA GLU A 196 4.10 -14.48 23.56
C GLU A 196 4.35 -14.72 22.07
N GLU A 197 3.77 -15.77 21.49
CA GLU A 197 3.83 -16.04 20.05
C GLU A 197 3.25 -14.88 19.22
N ILE A 198 2.09 -14.33 19.62
CA ILE A 198 1.49 -13.16 18.96
C ILE A 198 2.41 -11.95 19.04
N LEU A 199 2.96 -11.62 20.22
CA LEU A 199 3.82 -10.46 20.40
C LEU A 199 5.13 -10.60 19.62
N ASN A 200 5.76 -11.78 19.66
CA ASN A 200 6.96 -12.09 18.90
C ASN A 200 6.71 -11.98 17.39
N PHE A 201 5.59 -12.53 16.92
CA PHE A 201 5.19 -12.41 15.52
C PHE A 201 5.01 -10.95 15.12
N LEU A 202 4.20 -10.19 15.87
CA LEU A 202 3.93 -8.79 15.55
C LEU A 202 5.22 -7.96 15.53
N PHE A 203 6.11 -8.19 16.49
CA PHE A 203 7.34 -7.41 16.61
C PHE A 203 8.34 -7.70 15.49
N ASN A 204 8.68 -8.98 15.28
CA ASN A 204 9.65 -9.38 14.25
C ASN A 204 9.14 -9.02 12.86
N THR A 205 7.87 -9.30 12.59
CA THR A 205 7.27 -9.07 11.28
C THR A 205 7.07 -7.59 11.01
N SER A 206 6.77 -6.77 12.02
CA SER A 206 6.66 -5.31 11.84
C SER A 206 7.99 -4.70 11.41
N ILE A 207 9.13 -5.19 11.91
CA ILE A 207 10.46 -4.68 11.50
C ILE A 207 10.66 -4.91 10.00
N GLU A 208 10.42 -6.15 9.54
CA GLU A 208 10.58 -6.52 8.14
C GLU A 208 9.60 -5.76 7.24
N VAL A 209 8.33 -5.64 7.66
CA VAL A 209 7.29 -4.92 6.92
C VAL A 209 7.60 -3.43 6.80
N ILE A 210 7.97 -2.77 7.90
CA ILE A 210 8.31 -1.34 7.88
C ILE A 210 9.55 -1.10 7.01
N GLU A 211 10.56 -1.96 7.12
CA GLU A 211 11.76 -1.87 6.29
C GLU A 211 11.42 -2.03 4.81
N ALA A 212 10.73 -3.11 4.44
CA ALA A 212 10.34 -3.34 3.05
C ALA A 212 9.53 -2.17 2.49
N MET A 213 8.58 -1.63 3.26
CA MET A 213 7.70 -0.57 2.78
C MET A 213 8.37 0.79 2.65
N LEU A 214 9.30 1.14 3.53
CA LEU A 214 9.78 2.51 3.68
C LEU A 214 11.28 2.66 3.39
N SER A 215 12.08 1.60 3.42
CA SER A 215 13.54 1.69 3.31
C SER A 215 13.99 2.37 2.00
N PRO A 216 15.01 3.24 2.07
CA PRO A 216 15.66 3.80 0.89
C PRO A 216 16.75 2.87 0.34
N ILE A 217 17.04 1.76 1.03
CA ILE A 217 18.07 0.79 0.66
C ILE A 217 17.40 -0.37 -0.05
N SER A 218 18.05 -0.89 -1.10
CA SER A 218 17.65 -2.12 -1.78
C SER A 218 17.44 -3.26 -0.78
N TYR A 219 16.36 -4.02 -0.92
CA TYR A 219 16.10 -5.18 -0.05
C TYR A 219 17.26 -6.19 -0.09
N ALA A 220 17.96 -6.30 -1.23
CA ALA A 220 19.14 -7.17 -1.37
C ALA A 220 20.35 -6.75 -0.52
N LEU A 221 20.39 -5.48 -0.09
CA LEU A 221 21.42 -4.92 0.79
C LEU A 221 20.93 -4.76 2.23
N SER A 222 19.66 -5.11 2.49
CA SER A 222 19.01 -4.88 3.77
C SER A 222 19.38 -5.97 4.77
N ASN A 223 19.51 -5.58 6.05
CA ASN A 223 19.81 -6.49 7.15
C ASN A 223 18.89 -6.28 8.37
N GLY A 224 17.76 -5.59 8.20
CA GLY A 224 16.83 -5.26 9.30
C GLY A 224 17.18 -3.98 10.06
N PHE A 225 18.41 -3.44 9.93
CA PHE A 225 18.85 -2.30 10.73
C PHE A 225 18.03 -1.03 10.47
N VAL A 226 17.63 -0.79 9.21
CA VAL A 226 16.79 0.38 8.88
C VAL A 226 15.40 0.18 9.46
N GLY A 227 14.85 -1.04 9.36
CA GLY A 227 13.58 -1.40 9.99
C GLY A 227 13.54 -1.11 11.49
N TRP A 228 14.62 -1.48 12.20
CA TRP A 228 14.77 -1.19 13.63
C TRP A 228 14.77 0.31 13.96
N ILE A 229 15.52 1.11 13.20
CA ILE A 229 15.54 2.58 13.38
C ILE A 229 14.14 3.16 13.14
N LEU A 230 13.48 2.74 12.06
CA LEU A 230 12.15 3.23 11.71
C LEU A 230 11.11 2.84 12.77
N LEU A 231 11.14 1.61 13.27
CA LEU A 231 10.25 1.16 14.35
C LEU A 231 10.49 1.98 15.62
N ALA A 232 11.73 2.20 16.02
CA ALA A 232 12.08 3.01 17.19
C ALA A 232 11.57 4.46 17.05
N LEU A 233 11.79 5.09 15.89
CA LEU A 233 11.27 6.43 15.61
C LEU A 233 9.74 6.46 15.62
N SER A 234 9.08 5.45 15.06
CA SER A 234 7.63 5.32 15.08
C SER A 234 7.09 5.22 16.52
N ILE A 235 7.72 4.43 17.40
CA ILE A 235 7.33 4.32 18.81
C ILE A 235 7.51 5.65 19.54
N ILE A 236 8.66 6.32 19.36
CA ILE A 236 8.92 7.64 19.94
C ILE A 236 7.86 8.65 19.48
N GLY A 237 7.52 8.64 18.18
CA GLY A 237 6.50 9.49 17.61
C GLY A 237 5.12 9.21 18.17
N PHE A 238 4.71 7.95 18.23
CA PHE A 238 3.44 7.53 18.83
C PHE A 238 3.31 8.02 20.27
N VAL A 239 4.33 7.80 21.10
CA VAL A 239 4.35 8.28 22.49
C VAL A 239 4.28 9.80 22.56
N SER A 240 5.08 10.51 21.75
CA SER A 240 5.07 11.98 21.67
C SER A 240 3.70 12.55 21.32
N MET A 241 3.01 11.98 20.32
CA MET A 241 1.66 12.40 19.94
C MET A 241 0.63 12.08 21.03
N SER A 242 0.82 10.98 21.76
CA SER A 242 -0.10 10.51 22.82
C SER A 242 -0.11 11.45 24.02
N ILE A 243 1.07 11.94 24.43
CA ILE A 243 1.22 12.85 25.58
C ILE A 243 1.00 14.32 25.21
N SER A 244 0.94 14.65 23.92
CA SER A 244 0.75 16.03 23.44
C SER A 244 -0.67 16.52 23.68
N ASP A 245 -0.85 17.78 24.11
CA ASP A 245 -2.16 18.41 24.26
C ASP A 245 -2.90 18.76 22.96
N ASN A 246 -2.21 18.74 21.82
CA ASN A 246 -2.81 19.00 20.51
C ASN A 246 -3.87 17.94 20.16
N ILE A 247 -5.12 18.38 19.97
CA ILE A 247 -6.27 17.51 19.66
C ILE A 247 -6.10 16.72 18.36
N ASN A 248 -5.46 17.31 17.34
CA ASN A 248 -5.21 16.62 16.07
C ASN A 248 -4.26 15.45 16.30
N LYS A 249 -3.20 15.65 17.09
CA LYS A 249 -2.26 14.59 17.44
C LYS A 249 -2.94 13.45 18.23
N LYS A 250 -3.70 13.80 19.26
CA LYS A 250 -4.46 12.81 20.06
C LYS A 250 -5.43 12.01 19.19
N SER A 251 -6.12 12.67 18.24
CA SER A 251 -7.05 11.99 17.35
C SER A 251 -6.38 11.01 16.40
N ILE A 252 -5.21 11.36 15.87
CA ILE A 252 -4.40 10.46 15.03
C ILE A 252 -3.98 9.24 15.82
N VAL A 253 -3.52 9.42 17.07
CA VAL A 253 -3.13 8.31 17.95
C VAL A 253 -4.31 7.37 18.18
N VAL A 254 -5.46 7.89 18.62
CA VAL A 254 -6.66 7.08 18.90
C VAL A 254 -7.12 6.33 17.64
N PHE A 255 -7.16 7.01 16.49
CA PHE A 255 -7.49 6.37 15.22
C PHE A 255 -6.51 5.25 14.88
N SER A 256 -5.21 5.50 15.01
CA SER A 256 -4.16 4.53 14.68
C SER A 256 -4.16 3.33 15.62
N THR A 257 -4.47 3.53 16.90
CA THR A 257 -4.65 2.43 17.87
C THR A 257 -5.84 1.56 17.48
N LEU A 258 -7.00 2.16 17.19
CA LEU A 258 -8.20 1.42 16.77
C LEU A 258 -8.01 0.72 15.43
N ALA A 259 -7.30 1.35 14.49
CA ALA A 259 -6.91 0.77 13.21
C ALA A 259 -6.00 -0.45 13.42
N SER A 260 -4.98 -0.33 14.27
CA SER A 260 -4.06 -1.43 14.60
C SER A 260 -4.79 -2.59 15.26
N LEU A 261 -5.73 -2.32 16.17
CA LEU A 261 -6.57 -3.35 16.77
C LEU A 261 -7.42 -4.08 15.72
N THR A 262 -7.95 -3.37 14.73
CA THR A 262 -8.70 -4.00 13.63
C THR A 262 -7.79 -4.92 12.83
N VAL A 263 -6.57 -4.49 12.52
CA VAL A 263 -5.59 -5.33 11.81
C VAL A 263 -5.23 -6.57 12.62
N ILE A 264 -4.96 -6.43 13.92
CA ILE A 264 -4.67 -7.57 14.80
C ILE A 264 -5.82 -8.58 14.81
N ILE A 265 -7.07 -8.11 14.85
CA ILE A 265 -8.25 -8.99 14.74
C ILE A 265 -8.26 -9.72 13.39
N LEU A 266 -7.99 -9.01 12.28
CA LEU A 266 -7.94 -9.64 10.95
C LEU A 266 -6.79 -10.65 10.83
N LEU A 267 -5.65 -10.41 11.49
CA LEU A 267 -4.53 -11.35 11.56
C LEU A 267 -4.89 -12.61 12.35
N LEU A 268 -5.53 -12.45 13.52
CA LEU A 268 -5.99 -13.57 14.35
C LEU A 268 -7.06 -14.42 13.65
N LEU A 269 -7.91 -13.78 12.84
CA LEU A 269 -8.89 -14.46 11.99
C LEU A 269 -8.29 -15.03 10.70
N GLN A 270 -6.98 -14.84 10.46
CA GLN A 270 -6.28 -15.26 9.24
C GLN A 270 -6.95 -14.75 7.95
N ILE A 271 -7.58 -13.57 8.01
CA ILE A 271 -8.19 -12.92 6.84
C ILE A 271 -7.13 -12.22 6.00
N VAL A 272 -6.08 -11.71 6.65
CA VAL A 272 -4.94 -11.06 6.01
C VAL A 272 -3.65 -11.59 6.64
N PRO A 273 -2.55 -11.71 5.90
CA PRO A 273 -1.22 -11.89 6.47
C PRO A 273 -0.59 -10.52 6.80
N LEU A 274 0.44 -10.52 7.64
CA LEU A 274 1.32 -9.37 7.84
C LEU A 274 2.62 -9.65 7.09
N SER A 275 2.67 -9.39 5.79
CA SER A 275 3.85 -9.70 4.98
C SER A 275 4.51 -8.45 4.41
N PRO A 276 5.83 -8.47 4.14
CA PRO A 276 6.57 -7.39 3.48
C PRO A 276 6.22 -7.33 1.98
N THR A 277 4.93 -7.24 1.68
CA THR A 277 4.38 -7.20 0.33
C THR A 277 3.66 -5.88 0.12
N ARG A 278 3.32 -5.63 -1.14
CA ARG A 278 2.46 -4.53 -1.61
C ARG A 278 1.18 -4.29 -0.80
N HIS A 279 0.65 -5.34 -0.18
CA HIS A 279 -0.55 -5.25 0.66
C HIS A 279 -0.31 -4.44 1.95
N SER A 280 0.94 -4.34 2.41
CA SER A 280 1.29 -3.58 3.61
C SER A 280 1.46 -2.09 3.35
N ILE A 281 1.54 -1.64 2.08
CA ILE A 281 1.68 -0.22 1.71
C ILE A 281 0.59 0.65 2.35
N ILE A 282 -0.61 0.10 2.56
CA ILE A 282 -1.70 0.80 3.24
C ILE A 282 -1.32 1.28 4.66
N PHE A 283 -0.35 0.64 5.32
CA PHE A 283 0.14 1.09 6.63
C PHE A 283 1.17 2.23 6.55
N GLY A 284 1.69 2.53 5.35
CA GLY A 284 2.85 3.41 5.16
C GLY A 284 2.64 4.80 5.73
N ILE A 285 1.46 5.38 5.51
CA ILE A 285 1.13 6.72 6.01
C ILE A 285 1.09 6.77 7.54
N PHE A 286 0.63 5.72 8.23
CA PHE A 286 0.66 5.67 9.69
C PHE A 286 2.11 5.78 10.20
N PHE A 287 2.98 4.90 9.67
CA PHE A 287 4.38 4.88 10.04
C PHE A 287 5.08 6.18 9.68
N ILE A 288 4.85 6.75 8.49
CA ILE A 288 5.46 8.03 8.08
C ILE A 288 5.10 9.16 9.04
N ILE A 289 3.83 9.26 9.48
CA ILE A 289 3.40 10.27 10.45
C ILE A 289 4.15 10.08 11.78
N PHE A 290 4.19 8.86 12.30
CA PHE A 290 4.85 8.57 13.57
C PHE A 290 6.37 8.71 13.50
N ILE A 291 7.04 8.20 12.46
CA ILE A 291 8.48 8.37 12.24
C ILE A 291 8.82 9.86 12.19
N THR A 292 8.04 10.65 11.44
CA THR A 292 8.28 12.11 11.37
C THR A 292 8.14 12.76 12.73
N GLU A 293 7.10 12.44 13.52
CA GLU A 293 7.01 12.93 14.90
C GLU A 293 8.19 12.44 15.75
N GLY A 294 8.65 11.20 15.59
CA GLY A 294 9.81 10.67 16.30
C GLY A 294 11.07 11.48 16.03
N VAL A 295 11.35 11.79 14.76
CA VAL A 295 12.47 12.65 14.35
C VAL A 295 12.34 14.05 14.96
N LEU A 296 11.13 14.63 14.97
CA LEU A 296 10.87 15.94 15.59
C LEU A 296 11.11 15.93 17.10
N SER A 297 10.72 14.87 17.78
CA SER A 297 10.91 14.73 19.23
C SER A 297 12.39 14.61 19.59
N LEU A 298 13.17 13.91 18.77
CA LEU A 298 14.62 13.86 18.90
C LEU A 298 15.28 15.21 18.62
N ASP A 299 14.83 15.94 17.59
CA ASP A 299 15.32 17.29 17.28
C ASP A 299 15.09 18.26 18.46
N ASN A 300 13.87 18.26 19.02
CA ASN A 300 13.53 19.09 20.17
C ASN A 300 14.36 18.73 21.41
N LEU A 301 14.62 17.43 21.65
CA LEU A 301 15.45 16.98 22.77
C LEU A 301 16.91 17.39 22.58
N PHE A 302 17.43 17.27 21.35
CA PHE A 302 18.81 17.63 21.02
C PHE A 302 19.03 19.15 21.12
N GLN A 303 18.15 19.97 20.56
CA GLN A 303 18.24 21.43 20.64
C GLN A 303 18.20 21.91 22.10
N ARG A 304 17.28 21.40 22.92
CA ARG A 304 17.20 21.75 24.34
C ARG A 304 18.48 21.46 25.12
N ARG A 305 19.21 20.40 24.76
CA ARG A 305 20.41 19.95 25.50
C ARG A 305 21.71 20.55 24.99
N PHE A 306 21.85 20.75 23.68
CA PHE A 306 23.16 21.02 23.08
C PHE A 306 23.25 22.32 22.28
N LEU A 307 22.13 22.86 21.79
CA LEU A 307 22.16 23.99 20.85
C LEU A 307 21.06 25.00 21.17
N ASN A 308 21.44 26.16 21.68
CA ASN A 308 20.55 27.33 21.84
C ASN A 308 20.03 27.93 20.50
N LYS A 309 20.06 27.17 19.39
CA LYS A 309 19.71 27.63 18.05
C LYS A 309 18.45 26.91 17.54
N LYS A 310 17.61 27.66 16.81
CA LYS A 310 16.36 27.20 16.17
C LYS A 310 16.57 26.43 14.84
N ILE A 311 17.75 25.86 14.61
CA ILE A 311 18.05 25.16 13.35
C ILE A 311 17.70 23.67 13.52
N PRO A 312 16.83 23.10 12.66
CA PRO A 312 16.37 21.72 12.79
C PRO A 312 17.41 20.71 12.29
N ILE A 313 18.54 20.59 13.00
CA ILE A 313 19.68 19.78 12.57
C ILE A 313 19.33 18.30 12.43
N THR A 314 18.51 17.74 13.33
CA THR A 314 18.15 16.31 13.26
C THR A 314 17.30 16.02 12.04
N LEU A 315 16.37 16.92 11.69
CA LEU A 315 15.55 16.81 10.47
C LEU A 315 16.43 16.89 9.21
N ILE A 316 17.37 17.84 9.16
CA ILE A 316 18.30 18.00 8.03
C ILE A 316 19.18 16.76 7.89
N SER A 317 19.77 16.30 8.99
CA SER A 317 20.65 15.13 9.02
C SER A 317 19.90 13.87 8.57
N PHE A 318 18.68 13.65 9.08
CA PHE A 318 17.84 12.53 8.65
C PHE A 318 17.59 12.59 7.14
N THR A 319 17.16 13.75 6.63
CA THR A 319 16.86 13.95 5.21
C THR A 319 18.08 13.66 4.33
N LEU A 320 19.25 14.20 4.67
CA LEU A 320 20.48 13.99 3.91
C LEU A 320 20.95 12.54 3.95
N LEU A 321 20.89 11.90 5.12
CA LEU A 321 21.23 10.48 5.25
C LEU A 321 20.30 9.60 4.44
N TRP A 322 19.00 9.91 4.42
CA TRP A 322 17.99 9.16 3.67
C TRP A 322 18.21 9.25 2.16
N VAL A 323 18.40 10.48 1.65
CA VAL A 323 18.71 10.73 0.23
C VAL A 323 20.05 10.11 -0.15
N GLY A 324 21.05 10.18 0.72
CA GLY A 324 22.34 9.55 0.53
C GLY A 324 22.22 8.03 0.42
N ALA A 325 21.51 7.39 1.35
CA ALA A 325 21.27 5.94 1.33
C ALA A 325 20.51 5.50 0.07
N PHE A 326 19.49 6.27 -0.34
CA PHE A 326 18.78 6.04 -1.60
C PHE A 326 19.73 6.10 -2.79
N SER A 327 20.53 7.17 -2.89
CA SER A 327 21.46 7.39 -4.01
C SER A 327 22.49 6.27 -4.14
N LEU A 328 22.96 5.72 -3.01
CA LEU A 328 23.89 4.58 -3.00
C LEU A 328 23.25 3.29 -3.53
N SER A 329 21.95 3.09 -3.31
CA SER A 329 21.22 1.90 -3.76
C SER A 329 20.67 1.99 -5.20
N LEU A 330 20.58 3.20 -5.75
CA LEU A 330 19.97 3.50 -7.06
C LEU A 330 20.51 2.63 -8.19
N ASN A 331 21.84 2.52 -8.30
CA ASN A 331 22.46 1.73 -9.38
C ASN A 331 22.16 0.24 -9.25
N THR A 332 22.04 -0.29 -8.03
CA THR A 332 21.73 -1.70 -7.79
C THR A 332 20.30 -1.99 -8.25
N GLU A 333 19.34 -1.17 -7.84
CA GLU A 333 17.93 -1.35 -8.20
C GLU A 333 17.65 -1.14 -9.69
N LEU A 334 18.29 -0.16 -10.33
CA LEU A 334 18.16 0.04 -11.77
C LEU A 334 18.70 -1.15 -12.58
N LYS A 335 19.75 -1.82 -12.11
CA LYS A 335 20.32 -3.00 -12.78
C LYS A 335 19.40 -4.23 -12.64
N THR A 336 18.82 -4.44 -11.46
CA THR A 336 17.97 -5.61 -11.18
C THR A 336 16.57 -5.48 -11.78
N ARG A 337 16.10 -4.26 -12.05
CA ARG A 337 14.73 -3.98 -12.51
C ARG A 337 14.61 -3.58 -13.98
N ASN A 338 15.58 -3.96 -14.80
CA ASN A 338 15.43 -3.81 -16.25
C ASN A 338 14.30 -4.69 -16.76
N ASP A 339 13.45 -4.12 -17.61
CA ASP A 339 12.38 -4.85 -18.28
C ASP A 339 12.99 -5.89 -19.24
N PRO A 340 12.81 -7.20 -18.99
CA PRO A 340 13.35 -8.21 -19.90
C PRO A 340 12.56 -8.25 -21.22
N PHE A 341 11.34 -7.71 -21.24
CA PHE A 341 10.41 -7.73 -22.36
C PHE A 341 10.50 -6.46 -23.20
N ASP A 342 11.57 -6.35 -23.99
CA ASP A 342 11.70 -5.37 -25.06
C ASP A 342 11.39 -6.05 -26.40
N GLU A 343 10.21 -5.74 -26.96
CA GLU A 343 9.72 -6.31 -28.22
C GLU A 343 10.74 -6.19 -29.36
N ASN A 344 11.43 -5.04 -29.49
CA ASN A 344 12.42 -4.85 -30.55
C ASN A 344 13.67 -5.71 -30.34
N ARG A 345 14.12 -5.82 -29.09
CA ARG A 345 15.27 -6.66 -28.73
C ARG A 345 14.93 -8.13 -28.92
N MET A 346 13.77 -8.58 -28.43
CA MET A 346 13.28 -9.94 -28.61
C MET A 346 13.15 -10.29 -30.09
N TYR A 347 12.53 -9.42 -30.89
CA TYR A 347 12.41 -9.62 -32.34
C TYR A 347 13.79 -9.77 -33.01
N LYS A 348 14.78 -8.95 -32.63
CA LYS A 348 16.16 -9.06 -33.15
C LYS A 348 16.81 -10.38 -32.76
N THR A 349 16.66 -10.83 -31.51
CA THR A 349 17.19 -12.11 -31.03
C THR A 349 16.54 -13.31 -31.73
N LEU A 350 15.21 -13.34 -31.82
CA LEU A 350 14.48 -14.41 -32.52
C LEU A 350 14.92 -14.50 -33.99
N ARG A 351 15.16 -13.35 -34.64
CA ARG A 351 15.66 -13.30 -36.02
C ARG A 351 17.12 -13.73 -36.14
N SER A 352 18.01 -13.33 -35.23
CA SER A 352 19.42 -13.73 -35.27
C SER A 352 19.59 -15.23 -35.07
N ASP A 353 18.78 -15.79 -34.17
CA ASP A 353 18.87 -17.18 -33.74
C ASP A 353 18.07 -18.12 -34.66
N LYS A 354 17.40 -17.54 -35.67
CA LYS A 354 16.57 -18.27 -36.66
C LYS A 354 15.53 -19.17 -35.98
N VAL A 355 14.84 -18.61 -34.99
CA VAL A 355 13.80 -19.33 -34.25
C VAL A 355 12.61 -19.61 -35.16
N ASP A 356 12.14 -20.87 -35.18
CA ASP A 356 10.97 -21.27 -35.96
C ASP A 356 9.66 -21.11 -35.17
N ILE A 357 9.68 -21.40 -33.86
CA ILE A 357 8.50 -21.38 -32.97
C ILE A 357 8.88 -20.77 -31.63
N VAL A 358 8.00 -19.94 -31.07
CA VAL A 358 8.14 -19.42 -29.71
C VAL A 358 7.26 -20.22 -28.76
N ALA A 359 7.83 -20.83 -27.72
CA ALA A 359 7.06 -21.49 -26.67
C ALA A 359 6.80 -20.50 -25.51
N ASN A 360 5.53 -20.29 -25.17
CA ASN A 360 5.11 -19.50 -24.03
C ASN A 360 4.89 -20.40 -22.82
N PHE A 361 5.72 -20.24 -21.79
CA PHE A 361 5.59 -20.97 -20.53
C PHE A 361 4.82 -20.09 -19.51
N ASP A 362 4.14 -20.71 -18.54
CA ASP A 362 3.41 -20.06 -17.44
C ASP A 362 2.20 -19.19 -17.82
N GLY A 363 1.63 -19.38 -19.01
CA GLY A 363 0.40 -18.69 -19.43
C GLY A 363 0.60 -17.17 -19.51
N SER A 364 1.83 -16.72 -19.79
CA SER A 364 2.13 -15.29 -19.86
C SER A 364 1.37 -14.68 -21.04
N ASN A 365 0.40 -13.79 -20.75
CA ASN A 365 -0.36 -13.10 -21.80
C ASN A 365 0.44 -11.97 -22.47
N LEU A 366 1.75 -11.89 -22.21
CA LEU A 366 2.60 -10.78 -22.64
C LEU A 366 2.89 -10.81 -24.13
N LEU A 367 3.08 -12.00 -24.72
CA LEU A 367 3.35 -12.16 -26.16
C LEU A 367 2.17 -11.71 -27.02
N TYR A 368 0.92 -11.85 -26.52
CA TYR A 368 -0.28 -11.34 -27.19
C TYR A 368 -0.24 -9.81 -27.44
N LEU A 369 0.60 -9.08 -26.69
CA LEU A 369 0.74 -7.63 -26.80
C LEU A 369 1.94 -7.20 -27.67
N MET A 370 2.63 -8.15 -28.32
CA MET A 370 3.84 -7.93 -29.13
C MET A 370 3.59 -8.23 -30.62
N PRO A 371 2.91 -7.35 -31.36
CA PRO A 371 2.47 -7.60 -32.73
C PRO A 371 3.63 -7.87 -33.71
N SER A 372 4.81 -7.32 -33.48
CA SER A 372 5.98 -7.56 -34.35
C SER A 372 6.53 -8.98 -34.23
N ILE A 373 6.22 -9.69 -33.14
CA ILE A 373 6.55 -11.10 -32.93
C ILE A 373 5.41 -11.98 -33.44
N LEU A 374 4.17 -11.71 -33.01
CA LEU A 374 3.01 -12.52 -33.40
C LEU A 374 2.77 -12.57 -34.90
N GLY A 375 2.99 -11.45 -35.62
CA GLY A 375 2.79 -11.42 -37.07
C GLY A 375 3.85 -12.21 -37.86
N LYS A 376 4.87 -12.78 -37.20
CA LYS A 376 6.04 -13.39 -37.87
C LYS A 376 6.43 -14.77 -37.34
N TYR A 377 6.09 -15.07 -36.10
CA TYR A 377 6.41 -16.34 -35.47
C TYR A 377 5.13 -17.00 -34.95
N PRO A 378 4.93 -18.31 -35.19
CA PRO A 378 3.93 -19.08 -34.46
C PRO A 378 4.31 -19.15 -32.97
N VAL A 379 3.32 -18.97 -32.11
CA VAL A 379 3.46 -19.09 -30.66
C VAL A 379 2.67 -20.29 -30.16
N PHE A 380 3.37 -21.14 -29.42
CA PHE A 380 2.83 -22.33 -28.78
C PHE A 380 2.65 -22.06 -27.30
N ASP A 381 1.42 -22.14 -26.79
CA ASP A 381 1.16 -22.04 -25.35
C ASP A 381 1.52 -23.36 -24.64
N ALA A 382 2.71 -23.39 -24.04
CA ALA A 382 3.24 -24.52 -23.33
C ALA A 382 2.76 -24.61 -21.88
N ALA A 383 1.98 -23.64 -21.37
CA ALA A 383 1.45 -23.64 -20.00
C ALA A 383 0.64 -24.91 -19.68
N ILE A 384 0.00 -25.46 -20.72
CA ILE A 384 -0.80 -26.69 -20.68
C ILE A 384 0.06 -27.91 -20.30
N PHE A 385 1.35 -27.90 -20.59
CA PHE A 385 2.30 -28.99 -20.28
C PHE A 385 2.95 -28.85 -18.90
N MET A 386 2.72 -27.73 -18.19
CA MET A 386 3.32 -27.44 -16.89
C MET A 386 2.32 -27.47 -15.72
N GLY A 387 1.08 -27.93 -15.93
CA GLY A 387 0.09 -28.06 -14.87
C GLY A 387 0.52 -29.02 -13.76
N GLY A 388 0.60 -28.50 -12.52
CA GLY A 388 0.86 -29.26 -11.30
C GLY A 388 -0.27 -30.20 -10.89
N ASP A 389 -0.02 -31.00 -9.85
CA ASP A 389 -0.77 -32.16 -9.33
C ASP A 389 -2.29 -31.99 -9.01
N HIS A 390 -2.95 -30.90 -9.42
CA HIS A 390 -4.33 -30.58 -9.01
C HIS A 390 -5.36 -30.34 -10.12
N ASP A 391 -5.02 -30.48 -11.40
CA ASP A 391 -6.02 -30.39 -12.48
C ASP A 391 -6.29 -31.76 -13.13
N GLU A 392 -7.38 -32.42 -12.69
CA GLU A 392 -8.03 -33.62 -13.28
C GLU A 392 -8.58 -33.41 -14.71
N LEU A 393 -8.07 -32.43 -15.45
CA LEU A 393 -8.38 -32.31 -16.88
C LEU A 393 -7.56 -33.34 -17.65
N ASP A 394 -8.27 -34.25 -18.32
CA ASP A 394 -7.69 -35.26 -19.22
C ASP A 394 -6.74 -34.60 -20.22
N LEU A 395 -5.59 -35.22 -20.46
CA LEU A 395 -4.54 -34.71 -21.33
C LEU A 395 -5.09 -34.40 -22.74
N GLN A 396 -6.10 -35.14 -23.20
CA GLN A 396 -6.80 -34.86 -24.46
C GLN A 396 -7.65 -33.59 -24.43
N GLN A 397 -8.32 -33.25 -23.32
CA GLN A 397 -9.04 -31.98 -23.19
C GLN A 397 -8.10 -30.78 -23.13
N LYS A 398 -6.94 -30.96 -22.46
CA LYS A 398 -5.83 -30.00 -22.44
C LYS A 398 -5.24 -29.80 -23.85
N LEU A 399 -5.05 -30.86 -24.62
CA LEU A 399 -4.57 -30.78 -26.01
C LEU A 399 -5.59 -30.14 -26.97
N ASN A 400 -6.90 -30.37 -26.76
CA ASN A 400 -7.98 -29.76 -27.55
C ASN A 400 -8.19 -28.26 -27.25
N THR A 401 -7.56 -27.73 -26.20
CA THR A 401 -7.60 -26.31 -25.82
C THR A 401 -6.29 -25.57 -26.15
N VAL A 402 -5.32 -26.26 -26.80
CA VAL A 402 -4.10 -25.63 -27.32
C VAL A 402 -4.49 -24.68 -28.45
N ILE A 403 -4.52 -23.38 -28.14
CA ILE A 403 -4.65 -22.34 -29.14
C ILE A 403 -3.23 -22.00 -29.59
N ASN A 404 -2.84 -22.46 -30.79
CA ASN A 404 -1.71 -21.86 -31.48
C ASN A 404 -2.14 -20.45 -31.91
N TYR A 405 -1.40 -19.44 -31.50
CA TYR A 405 -1.67 -18.05 -31.86
C TYR A 405 -0.43 -17.43 -32.53
N GLY A 406 -0.63 -16.40 -33.37
CA GLY A 406 0.45 -15.74 -34.12
C GLY A 406 0.34 -15.95 -35.63
N ALA A 407 1.48 -16.15 -36.31
CA ALA A 407 1.56 -16.08 -37.78
C ALA A 407 0.66 -17.11 -38.51
N ASP A 408 0.32 -18.21 -37.84
CA ASP A 408 -0.52 -19.30 -38.36
C ASP A 408 -1.97 -19.26 -37.83
N ASP A 409 -2.34 -18.24 -37.05
CA ASP A 409 -3.67 -18.14 -36.45
C ASP A 409 -4.66 -17.43 -37.38
N SER A 410 -5.69 -18.16 -37.81
CA SER A 410 -6.78 -17.64 -38.65
C SER A 410 -7.66 -16.61 -37.95
N HIS A 411 -7.58 -16.46 -36.61
CA HIS A 411 -8.34 -15.49 -35.83
C HIS A 411 -7.66 -14.13 -35.65
N ILE A 412 -6.39 -13.98 -36.09
CA ILE A 412 -5.61 -12.72 -35.97
C ILE A 412 -5.64 -11.87 -37.26
N LYS A 413 -6.36 -12.30 -38.30
CA LYS A 413 -6.52 -11.53 -39.56
C LYS A 413 -7.59 -10.45 -39.50
#